data_AF-A0A969AT64-F1
#
_entry.id   AF-A0A969AT64-F1
#
_cell.length_a   1.000
_cell.length_b   1.000
_cell.length_c   1.000
_cell.angle_alpha   90.00
_cell.angle_beta   90.00
_cell.angle_gamma   90.00
#
_symmetry.space_group_name_H-M   'P 1'
#
loop_
_entity.id
_entity.type
_entity.pdbx_description
1 polymer ?
#
loop_
_entity_poly.entity_id
_entity_poly.type
_entity_poly.pdbx_seq_one_letter_code
_entity_poly.pdbx_strand_id
1 'polypeptide(L)'
;MVGCLQKQDIHFGTYYSIIDWNHPSHDIPDANAPEVDRKRWQNPILVEGKKAEYVQYMKNQIKELIDKYDTEILWFDGDWADYWTLEDGNDLYQYIRELKPDIIINNRVSKRKEFKKDFGTPEQFHPDSALDHYWEACYTMNDSWGFKIKDRDWKSPEEVYEKLEDINGKGGNFLLNVGPDGNGEIPEESAEILIAVGQMLK
;
A
#
# COMPACT_ATOMS: atom_id res chain seq x y z
N MET A 1 -8.32 15.61 3.14
CA MET A 1 -7.52 14.64 3.92
C MET A 1 -6.25 15.28 4.48
N VAL A 2 -5.27 15.68 3.65
CA VAL A 2 -3.98 16.27 4.10
C VAL A 2 -4.14 17.33 5.20
N GLY A 3 -4.92 18.39 4.93
CA GLY A 3 -5.13 19.47 5.91
C GLY A 3 -5.88 19.05 7.19
N CYS A 4 -6.57 17.90 7.20
CA CYS A 4 -7.17 17.36 8.43
C CYS A 4 -6.13 16.61 9.26
N LEU A 5 -5.28 15.80 8.62
CA LEU A 5 -4.20 15.06 9.29
C LEU A 5 -3.16 15.99 9.91
N GLN A 6 -2.75 17.03 9.18
CA GLN A 6 -1.83 18.06 9.68
C GLN A 6 -2.36 18.77 10.94
N LYS A 7 -3.67 19.03 11.02
CA LYS A 7 -4.29 19.61 12.23
C LYS A 7 -4.28 18.67 13.44
N GLN A 8 -4.05 17.38 13.22
CA GLN A 8 -3.99 16.35 14.25
C GLN A 8 -2.56 15.86 14.50
N ASP A 9 -1.55 16.50 13.89
CA ASP A 9 -0.14 16.10 13.98
C ASP A 9 0.10 14.65 13.50
N ILE A 10 -0.62 14.23 12.46
CA ILE A 10 -0.49 12.91 11.84
C ILE A 10 0.25 13.05 10.51
N HIS A 11 1.33 12.30 10.35
CA HIS A 11 2.12 12.22 9.11
C HIS A 11 1.26 11.73 7.92
N PHE A 12 1.52 12.27 6.74
CA PHE A 12 0.74 11.94 5.54
C PHE A 12 1.55 11.08 4.56
N GLY A 13 1.01 9.92 4.21
CA GLY A 13 1.54 9.03 3.18
C GLY A 13 0.52 8.75 2.08
N THR A 14 1.01 8.33 0.92
CA THR A 14 0.21 8.00 -0.26
C THR A 14 0.52 6.60 -0.76
N TYR A 15 -0.52 5.81 -0.99
CA TYR A 15 -0.43 4.54 -1.71
C TYR A 15 -0.47 4.77 -3.22
N TYR A 16 0.34 4.04 -3.99
CA TYR A 16 0.35 4.10 -5.45
C TYR A 16 0.48 2.71 -6.07
N SER A 17 -0.45 2.34 -6.94
CA SER A 17 -0.39 1.08 -7.68
C SER A 17 0.48 1.22 -8.93
N ILE A 18 1.54 0.43 -9.03
CA ILE A 18 2.34 0.27 -10.26
C ILE A 18 1.46 -0.27 -11.39
N ILE A 19 0.43 -1.05 -11.05
CA ILE A 19 -0.53 -1.62 -11.98
C ILE A 19 -1.67 -0.63 -12.23
N ASP A 20 -2.07 -0.48 -13.49
CA ASP A 20 -3.18 0.38 -13.88
C ASP A 20 -4.12 -0.37 -14.83
N TRP A 21 -5.40 -0.46 -14.44
CA TRP A 21 -6.49 -1.04 -15.24
C TRP A 21 -7.33 0.02 -15.95
N ASN A 22 -6.72 1.13 -16.34
CA ASN A 22 -7.36 2.18 -17.11
C ASN A 22 -6.43 2.78 -18.17
N HIS A 23 -5.12 2.87 -17.90
CA HIS A 23 -4.18 3.45 -18.83
C HIS A 23 -4.14 2.67 -20.17
N PRO A 24 -4.17 3.36 -21.34
CA PRO A 24 -4.18 2.70 -22.66
C PRO A 24 -2.88 1.96 -23.01
N SER A 25 -1.88 1.99 -22.12
CA SER A 25 -0.66 1.20 -22.24
C SER A 25 -0.84 -0.23 -21.75
N HIS A 26 -2.00 -0.56 -21.19
CA HIS A 26 -2.32 -1.89 -20.68
C HIS A 26 -3.46 -2.51 -21.47
N ASP A 27 -3.29 -3.76 -21.84
CA ASP A 27 -4.34 -4.64 -22.30
C ASP A 27 -5.10 -5.21 -21.11
N ILE A 28 -6.35 -4.79 -21.00
CA ILE A 28 -7.23 -5.05 -19.86
C ILE A 28 -8.15 -6.18 -20.25
N PRO A 29 -8.22 -7.25 -19.46
CA PRO A 29 -9.09 -8.36 -19.79
C PRO A 29 -10.55 -7.91 -19.66
N ASP A 30 -11.44 -8.48 -20.47
CA ASP A 30 -12.88 -8.22 -20.35
C ASP A 30 -13.43 -8.88 -19.07
N ALA A 31 -14.09 -8.09 -18.23
CA ALA A 31 -14.77 -8.50 -16.98
C ALA A 31 -15.66 -9.72 -17.15
N ASN A 32 -16.24 -9.89 -18.34
CA ASN A 32 -17.24 -10.90 -18.64
C ASN A 32 -16.69 -12.04 -19.49
N ALA A 33 -15.41 -12.00 -19.88
CA ALA A 33 -14.82 -13.06 -20.68
C ALA A 33 -14.62 -14.33 -19.84
N PRO A 34 -15.13 -15.50 -20.29
CA PRO A 34 -15.13 -16.73 -19.50
C PRO A 34 -13.73 -17.30 -19.24
N GLU A 35 -12.74 -16.93 -20.07
CA GLU A 35 -11.33 -17.32 -19.93
C GLU A 35 -10.51 -16.46 -18.97
N VAL A 36 -11.07 -15.40 -18.38
CA VAL A 36 -10.28 -14.51 -17.51
C VAL A 36 -10.24 -15.03 -16.09
N ASP A 37 -9.12 -15.66 -15.75
CA ASP A 37 -8.82 -16.08 -14.39
C ASP A 37 -8.34 -14.93 -13.49
N ARG A 38 -8.28 -15.19 -12.18
CA ARG A 38 -7.80 -14.22 -11.18
C ARG A 38 -6.38 -13.73 -11.49
N LYS A 39 -5.53 -14.57 -12.08
CA LYS A 39 -4.15 -14.21 -12.39
C LYS A 39 -4.08 -13.17 -13.51
N ARG A 40 -4.87 -13.34 -14.57
CA ARG A 40 -5.00 -12.38 -15.67
C ARG A 40 -5.61 -11.05 -15.21
N TRP A 41 -6.55 -11.08 -14.27
CA TRP A 41 -7.09 -9.89 -13.62
C TRP A 41 -6.06 -9.12 -12.81
N GLN A 42 -5.32 -9.82 -11.96
CA GLN A 42 -4.34 -9.21 -11.05
C GLN A 42 -3.09 -8.69 -11.77
N ASN A 43 -2.89 -9.04 -13.04
CA ASN A 43 -1.71 -8.68 -13.80
C ASN A 43 -2.09 -8.27 -15.23
N PRO A 44 -2.50 -7.01 -15.45
CA PRO A 44 -2.79 -6.52 -16.79
C PRO A 44 -1.53 -6.54 -17.65
N ILE A 45 -1.70 -6.89 -18.92
CA ILE A 45 -0.59 -7.08 -19.83
C ILE A 45 -0.19 -5.72 -20.37
N LEU A 46 1.08 -5.35 -20.23
CA LEU A 46 1.57 -4.13 -20.86
C LEU A 46 1.62 -4.32 -22.38
N VAL A 47 1.06 -3.36 -23.13
CA VAL A 47 1.12 -3.34 -24.59
C VAL A 47 2.56 -3.15 -25.05
N GLU A 48 2.97 -3.93 -26.04
CA GLU A 48 4.32 -3.90 -26.59
C GLU A 48 4.72 -2.48 -27.01
N GLY A 49 5.92 -2.05 -26.61
CA GLY A 49 6.44 -0.71 -26.89
C GLY A 49 5.84 0.44 -26.07
N LYS A 50 4.86 0.19 -25.19
CA LYS A 50 4.16 1.23 -24.41
C LYS A 50 4.70 1.45 -22.99
N LYS A 51 5.76 0.73 -22.60
CA LYS A 51 6.36 0.82 -21.26
C LYS A 51 6.83 2.21 -20.92
N ALA A 52 7.65 2.81 -21.77
CA ALA A 52 8.24 4.12 -21.51
C ALA A 52 7.16 5.21 -21.34
N GLU A 53 6.09 5.14 -22.14
CA GLU A 53 4.93 6.03 -22.03
C GLU A 53 4.27 5.91 -20.65
N TYR A 54 4.01 4.68 -20.20
CA TYR A 54 3.39 4.44 -18.91
C TYR A 54 4.29 4.82 -17.73
N VAL A 55 5.59 4.48 -17.78
CA VAL A 55 6.55 4.86 -16.72
C VAL A 55 6.66 6.37 -16.62
N GLN A 56 6.64 7.10 -17.74
CA GLN A 56 6.63 8.55 -17.70
C GLN A 56 5.34 9.12 -17.08
N TYR A 57 4.19 8.55 -17.44
CA TYR A 57 2.91 8.91 -16.81
C TYR A 57 2.94 8.70 -15.29
N MET A 58 3.42 7.54 -14.85
CA MET A 58 3.60 7.21 -13.43
C MET A 58 4.54 8.18 -12.71
N LYS A 59 5.73 8.44 -13.28
CA LYS A 59 6.70 9.40 -12.72
C LYS A 59 6.12 10.81 -12.59
N ASN A 60 5.27 11.23 -13.53
CA ASN A 60 4.59 12.51 -13.47
C ASN A 60 3.57 12.54 -12.31
N GLN A 61 2.73 11.51 -12.16
CA GLN A 61 1.78 11.43 -11.05
C GLN A 61 2.46 11.39 -9.68
N ILE A 62 3.56 10.63 -9.56
CA ILE A 62 4.34 10.58 -8.33
C ILE A 62 4.93 11.95 -8.01
N LYS A 63 5.44 12.67 -9.02
CA LYS A 63 5.90 14.05 -8.84
C LYS A 63 4.77 14.95 -8.35
N GLU A 64 3.55 14.80 -8.89
CA GLU A 64 2.40 15.56 -8.40
C GLU A 64 2.06 15.25 -6.94
N LEU A 65 2.14 13.97 -6.51
CA LEU A 65 1.93 13.57 -5.12
C LEU A 65 2.95 14.24 -4.17
N ILE A 66 4.21 14.30 -4.60
CA ILE A 66 5.28 14.96 -3.85
C ILE A 66 5.07 16.49 -3.84
N ASP A 67 4.95 17.11 -5.01
CA ASP A 67 4.91 18.58 -5.14
C ASP A 67 3.66 19.20 -4.52
N LYS A 68 2.49 18.57 -4.69
CA LYS A 68 1.20 19.18 -4.32
C LYS A 68 0.72 18.78 -2.93
N TYR A 69 1.10 17.59 -2.46
CA TYR A 69 0.58 17.03 -1.21
C TYR A 69 1.67 16.77 -0.17
N ASP A 70 2.95 16.99 -0.52
CA ASP A 70 4.10 16.81 0.36
C ASP A 70 4.12 15.45 1.06
N THR A 71 3.74 14.40 0.33
CA THR A 71 3.69 13.04 0.88
C THR A 71 5.04 12.64 1.49
N GLU A 72 5.00 12.09 2.68
CA GLU A 72 6.17 11.68 3.47
C GLU A 72 6.50 10.20 3.25
N ILE A 73 5.49 9.41 2.86
CA ILE A 73 5.62 7.99 2.55
C ILE A 73 4.99 7.71 1.18
N LEU A 74 5.72 7.06 0.28
CA LEU A 74 5.17 6.44 -0.93
C LEU A 74 5.10 4.92 -0.74
N TRP A 75 3.88 4.42 -0.63
CA TRP A 75 3.58 3.01 -0.44
C TRP A 75 3.17 2.39 -1.78
N PHE A 76 4.10 1.73 -2.46
CA PHE A 76 3.85 1.12 -3.76
C PHE A 76 3.22 -0.25 -3.64
N ASP A 77 2.54 -0.69 -4.70
CA ASP A 77 2.06 -2.05 -4.84
C ASP A 77 2.01 -2.48 -6.31
N GLY A 78 1.87 -3.78 -6.57
CA GLY A 78 1.86 -4.30 -7.94
C GLY A 78 3.21 -4.75 -8.48
N ASP A 79 4.21 -4.91 -7.61
CA ASP A 79 5.56 -5.37 -7.98
C ASP A 79 5.61 -6.77 -8.62
N TRP A 80 4.53 -7.55 -8.54
CA TRP A 80 4.42 -8.84 -9.23
C TRP A 80 4.15 -8.70 -10.73
N ALA A 81 3.83 -7.51 -11.23
CA ALA A 81 3.57 -7.29 -12.65
C ALA A 81 4.76 -7.74 -13.50
N ASP A 82 4.48 -8.52 -14.56
CA ASP A 82 5.54 -9.16 -15.36
C ASP A 82 6.40 -8.12 -16.09
N TYR A 83 5.81 -7.00 -16.50
CA TYR A 83 6.52 -5.94 -17.19
C TYR A 83 7.38 -5.07 -16.26
N TRP A 84 7.14 -5.12 -14.94
CA TRP A 84 7.89 -4.36 -13.96
C TRP A 84 9.11 -5.15 -13.52
N THR A 85 10.32 -4.65 -13.74
CA THR A 85 11.57 -5.34 -13.42
C THR A 85 12.26 -4.71 -12.21
N LEU A 86 13.28 -5.39 -11.69
CA LEU A 86 14.14 -4.82 -10.64
C LEU A 86 14.79 -3.51 -11.09
N GLU A 87 15.16 -3.41 -12.37
CA GLU A 87 15.76 -2.22 -12.97
C GLU A 87 14.78 -1.05 -12.98
N ASP A 88 13.54 -1.27 -13.42
CA ASP A 88 12.51 -0.20 -13.44
C ASP A 88 12.22 0.34 -12.04
N GLY A 89 12.07 -0.57 -11.07
CA GLY A 89 11.82 -0.18 -9.69
C GLY A 89 13.01 0.54 -9.05
N ASN A 90 14.23 0.15 -9.39
CA ASN A 90 15.44 0.85 -8.94
C ASN A 90 15.56 2.25 -9.56
N ASP A 91 15.29 2.37 -10.86
CA ASP A 91 15.26 3.66 -11.57
C ASP A 91 14.19 4.59 -10.98
N LEU A 92 12.98 4.06 -10.73
CA LEU A 92 11.92 4.83 -10.08
C LEU A 92 12.31 5.28 -8.67
N TYR A 93 12.90 4.39 -7.87
CA TYR A 93 13.39 4.73 -6.53
C TYR A 93 14.41 5.88 -6.56
N GLN A 94 15.38 5.83 -7.49
CA GLN A 94 16.39 6.90 -7.60
C GLN A 94 15.74 8.22 -8.03
N TYR A 95 14.85 8.20 -9.02
CA TYR A 95 14.10 9.37 -9.43
C TYR A 95 13.34 10.01 -8.26
N ILE A 96 12.65 9.21 -7.44
CA ILE A 96 11.92 9.72 -6.26
C ILE A 96 12.89 10.32 -5.23
N ARG A 97 14.04 9.67 -4.97
CA ARG A 97 15.06 10.18 -4.05
C ARG A 97 15.70 11.49 -4.53
N GLU A 98 15.81 11.70 -5.83
CA GLU A 98 16.26 12.98 -6.40
C GLU A 98 15.22 14.09 -6.19
N LEU A 99 13.92 13.75 -6.24
CA LEU A 99 12.84 14.72 -6.00
C LEU A 99 12.69 15.10 -4.53
N LYS A 100 12.73 14.11 -3.62
CA LYS A 100 12.55 14.30 -2.18
C LYS A 100 13.47 13.33 -1.42
N PRO A 101 14.68 13.76 -0.99
CA PRO A 101 15.68 12.87 -0.41
C PRO A 101 15.28 12.18 0.90
N ASP A 102 14.36 12.75 1.66
CA ASP A 102 13.90 12.28 2.97
C ASP A 102 12.62 11.43 2.93
N ILE A 103 11.98 11.29 1.77
CA ILE A 103 10.77 10.47 1.61
C ILE A 103 11.04 9.00 1.95
N ILE A 104 10.05 8.33 2.53
CA ILE A 104 10.12 6.90 2.89
C ILE A 104 9.38 6.09 1.82
N ILE A 105 9.99 5.03 1.31
CA ILE A 105 9.48 4.24 0.17
C ILE A 105 9.49 2.76 0.51
N ASN A 106 8.33 2.11 0.41
CA ASN A 106 8.24 0.68 0.69
C ASN A 106 9.03 -0.16 -0.33
N ASN A 107 9.31 -1.41 0.02
CA ASN A 107 10.09 -2.27 -0.86
C ASN A 107 9.40 -2.71 -2.16
N ARG A 108 8.09 -2.45 -2.30
CA ARG A 108 7.31 -2.79 -3.49
C ARG A 108 7.45 -1.77 -4.63
N VAL A 109 8.20 -0.68 -4.44
CA VAL A 109 8.62 0.18 -5.57
C VAL A 109 9.41 -0.61 -6.61
N SER A 110 10.11 -1.65 -6.16
CA SER A 110 10.85 -2.62 -6.96
C SER A 110 10.41 -4.04 -6.57
N LYS A 111 11.22 -5.07 -6.83
CA LYS A 111 10.87 -6.46 -6.48
C LYS A 111 11.07 -6.68 -4.98
N ARG A 112 9.97 -6.83 -4.23
CA ARG A 112 9.97 -6.88 -2.75
C ARG A 112 10.84 -7.98 -2.13
N LYS A 113 11.12 -9.05 -2.88
CA LYS A 113 11.98 -10.17 -2.45
C LYS A 113 13.46 -9.79 -2.43
N GLU A 114 13.88 -8.87 -3.29
CA GLU A 114 15.27 -8.49 -3.53
C GLU A 114 15.56 -7.09 -3.00
N PHE A 115 14.59 -6.19 -3.12
CA PHE A 115 14.70 -4.80 -2.68
C PHE A 115 14.30 -4.67 -1.21
N LYS A 116 15.18 -4.14 -0.37
CA LYS A 116 14.95 -3.97 1.09
C LYS A 116 15.56 -2.68 1.63
N LYS A 117 15.42 -1.57 0.90
CA LYS A 117 16.06 -0.29 1.26
C LYS A 117 15.43 0.33 2.51
N ASP A 118 14.31 1.02 2.35
CA ASP A 118 13.78 1.82 3.46
C ASP A 118 13.01 0.93 4.44
N PHE A 119 12.07 0.11 3.95
CA PHE A 119 11.40 -0.89 4.77
C PHE A 119 10.73 -2.02 3.95
N GLY A 120 10.61 -3.20 4.56
CA GLY A 120 9.88 -4.36 4.02
C GLY A 120 8.40 -4.38 4.42
N THR A 121 7.56 -5.07 3.65
CA THR A 121 6.10 -5.11 3.88
C THR A 121 5.50 -6.52 4.01
N PRO A 122 5.62 -7.21 5.14
CA PRO A 122 4.79 -8.37 5.46
C PRO A 122 3.29 -8.02 5.34
N GLU A 123 2.46 -8.91 4.80
CA GLU A 123 1.05 -8.62 4.52
C GLU A 123 0.17 -9.72 5.14
N GLN A 124 -0.74 -9.34 6.05
CA GLN A 124 -1.58 -10.27 6.84
C GLN A 124 -0.79 -11.26 7.73
N PHE A 125 0.53 -11.12 7.82
CA PHE A 125 1.41 -11.83 8.75
C PHE A 125 2.54 -10.90 9.18
N HIS A 126 3.27 -11.26 10.24
CA HIS A 126 4.51 -10.61 10.62
C HIS A 126 5.54 -11.66 11.09
N PRO A 127 6.85 -11.36 11.08
CA PRO A 127 7.89 -12.30 11.47
C PRO A 127 7.80 -12.76 12.94
N ASP A 128 8.36 -13.93 13.25
CA ASP A 128 8.45 -14.44 14.63
C ASP A 128 9.56 -13.75 15.45
N SER A 129 10.47 -13.02 14.80
CA SER A 129 11.61 -12.35 15.43
C SER A 129 11.98 -11.08 14.68
N ALA A 130 12.79 -10.23 15.31
CA ALA A 130 13.29 -9.00 14.68
C ALA A 130 14.05 -9.29 13.37
N LEU A 131 13.89 -8.40 12.40
CA LEU A 131 14.60 -8.46 11.12
C LEU A 131 15.85 -7.56 11.14
N ASP A 132 16.74 -7.78 10.17
CA ASP A 132 17.96 -6.98 9.95
C ASP A 132 17.71 -5.68 9.16
N HIS A 133 16.45 -5.36 8.87
CA HIS A 133 15.99 -4.18 8.16
C HIS A 133 14.66 -3.71 8.77
N TYR A 134 14.30 -2.44 8.56
CA TYR A 134 13.00 -1.93 8.99
C TYR A 134 11.87 -2.61 8.20
N TRP A 135 10.71 -2.73 8.83
CA TRP A 135 9.55 -3.35 8.21
C TRP A 135 8.24 -2.82 8.82
N GLU A 136 7.18 -2.91 8.03
CA GLU A 136 5.84 -2.54 8.42
C GLU A 136 4.89 -3.65 7.98
N ALA A 137 4.23 -4.32 8.94
CA ALA A 137 3.22 -5.30 8.61
C ALA A 137 1.88 -4.64 8.40
N CYS A 138 1.31 -4.82 7.20
CA CYS A 138 -0.01 -4.30 6.87
C CYS A 138 -1.09 -5.36 7.12
N TYR A 139 -2.16 -4.93 7.79
CA TYR A 139 -3.30 -5.77 8.15
C TYR A 139 -4.64 -5.12 7.84
N THR A 140 -5.63 -5.92 7.48
CA THR A 140 -7.04 -5.55 7.39
C THR A 140 -7.73 -5.67 8.75
N MET A 141 -8.78 -4.89 9.00
CA MET A 141 -9.64 -5.06 10.18
C MET A 141 -10.59 -6.24 10.07
N ASN A 142 -11.06 -6.56 8.86
CA ASN A 142 -11.81 -7.77 8.53
C ASN A 142 -11.03 -8.59 7.48
N ASP A 143 -11.68 -9.30 6.56
CA ASP A 143 -11.02 -10.06 5.49
C ASP A 143 -10.78 -9.24 4.20
N SER A 144 -11.03 -7.93 4.22
CA SER A 144 -10.99 -7.07 3.03
C SER A 144 -10.25 -5.75 3.24
N TRP A 145 -9.50 -5.32 2.23
CA TRP A 145 -8.87 -3.99 2.20
C TRP A 145 -9.89 -2.89 1.90
N GLY A 146 -10.64 -3.03 0.80
CA GLY A 146 -11.75 -2.14 0.47
C GLY A 146 -13.04 -2.55 1.19
N PHE A 147 -13.99 -1.62 1.29
CA PHE A 147 -15.30 -1.90 1.89
C PHE A 147 -16.00 -3.06 1.18
N LYS A 148 -16.45 -4.05 1.98
CA LYS A 148 -17.22 -5.19 1.50
C LYS A 148 -18.44 -5.38 2.38
N ILE A 149 -19.61 -5.06 1.80
CA ILE A 149 -20.89 -5.04 2.53
C ILE A 149 -21.27 -6.38 3.18
N LYS A 150 -20.68 -7.51 2.76
CA LYS A 150 -20.95 -8.84 3.34
C LYS A 150 -19.85 -9.34 4.27
N ASP A 151 -18.75 -8.60 4.39
CA ASP A 151 -17.65 -8.95 5.26
C ASP A 151 -17.92 -8.40 6.65
N ARG A 152 -18.11 -9.30 7.61
CA ARG A 152 -18.41 -9.00 9.01
C ARG A 152 -17.47 -9.74 9.96
N ASP A 153 -16.42 -10.34 9.41
CA ASP A 153 -15.43 -11.07 10.21
C ASP A 153 -14.39 -10.10 10.77
N TRP A 154 -14.84 -9.28 11.71
CA TRP A 154 -14.03 -8.22 12.31
C TRP A 154 -13.10 -8.79 13.38
N LYS A 155 -11.84 -8.37 13.36
CA LYS A 155 -10.90 -8.62 14.46
C LYS A 155 -11.40 -7.94 15.74
N SER A 156 -11.15 -8.54 16.89
CA SER A 156 -11.47 -7.90 18.16
C SER A 156 -10.46 -6.78 18.49
N PRO A 157 -10.82 -5.81 19.35
CA PRO A 157 -9.86 -4.83 19.86
C PRO A 157 -8.63 -5.46 20.50
N GLU A 158 -8.82 -6.55 21.26
CA GLU A 158 -7.73 -7.29 21.90
C GLU A 158 -6.79 -7.90 20.86
N GLU A 159 -7.32 -8.52 19.80
CA GLU A 159 -6.49 -9.06 18.72
C GLU A 159 -5.67 -7.95 18.06
N VAL A 160 -6.28 -6.79 17.78
CA VAL A 160 -5.58 -5.65 17.16
C VAL A 160 -4.48 -5.11 18.08
N TYR A 161 -4.77 -4.98 19.38
CA TYR A 161 -3.82 -4.51 20.38
C TYR A 161 -2.65 -5.50 20.56
N GLU A 162 -2.92 -6.79 20.68
CA GLU A 162 -1.89 -7.83 20.81
C GLU A 162 -0.96 -7.86 19.59
N LYS A 163 -1.51 -7.71 18.37
CA LYS A 163 -0.68 -7.59 17.16
C LYS A 163 0.20 -6.35 17.20
N LEU A 164 -0.34 -5.21 17.61
CA LEU A 164 0.43 -3.97 17.74
C LEU A 164 1.59 -4.14 18.72
N GLU A 165 1.36 -4.71 19.91
CA GLU A 165 2.41 -4.96 20.89
C GLU A 165 3.48 -5.93 20.37
N ASP A 166 3.07 -7.04 19.76
CA ASP A 166 4.00 -8.05 19.27
C ASP A 166 4.86 -7.53 18.10
N ILE A 167 4.24 -6.81 17.15
CA ILE A 167 4.94 -6.20 16.01
C ILE A 167 5.95 -5.15 16.49
N ASN A 168 5.53 -4.25 17.39
CA ASN A 168 6.41 -3.21 17.93
C ASN A 168 7.55 -3.84 18.76
N GLY A 169 7.26 -4.89 19.54
CA GLY A 169 8.25 -5.63 20.32
C GLY A 169 9.33 -6.30 19.45
N LYS A 170 9.03 -6.56 18.18
CA LYS A 170 9.94 -7.11 17.17
C LYS A 170 10.58 -6.03 16.27
N GLY A 171 10.38 -4.76 16.58
CA GLY A 171 10.96 -3.62 15.86
C GLY A 171 10.30 -3.30 14.51
N GLY A 172 9.07 -3.76 14.28
CA GLY A 172 8.27 -3.41 13.11
C GLY A 172 7.23 -2.35 13.40
N ASN A 173 6.67 -1.76 12.35
CA ASN A 173 5.47 -0.93 12.40
C ASN A 173 4.21 -1.75 12.09
N PHE A 174 3.08 -1.37 12.67
CA PHE A 174 1.78 -1.97 12.38
C PHE A 174 0.90 -0.99 11.59
N LEU A 175 0.64 -1.32 10.32
CA LEU A 175 -0.26 -0.56 9.45
C LEU A 175 -1.63 -1.25 9.40
N LEU A 176 -2.60 -0.69 10.12
CA LEU A 176 -3.97 -1.20 10.15
C LEU A 176 -4.87 -0.45 9.15
N ASN A 177 -5.50 -1.20 8.24
CA ASN A 177 -6.37 -0.67 7.20
C ASN A 177 -7.80 -0.44 7.68
N VAL A 178 -8.39 0.68 7.24
CA VAL A 178 -9.83 0.95 7.29
C VAL A 178 -10.34 1.07 5.86
N GLY A 179 -11.48 0.44 5.55
CA GLY A 179 -12.15 0.53 4.25
C GLY A 179 -13.44 1.35 4.34
N PRO A 180 -13.42 2.67 4.07
CA PRO A 180 -14.62 3.49 4.01
C PRO A 180 -15.60 3.02 2.94
N ASP A 181 -16.88 3.27 3.16
CA ASP A 181 -17.94 2.96 2.20
C ASP A 181 -17.96 3.94 0.99
N GLY A 182 -18.91 3.73 0.07
CA GLY A 182 -19.06 4.58 -1.11
C GLY A 182 -19.45 6.04 -0.83
N ASN A 183 -19.89 6.36 0.39
CA ASN A 183 -20.18 7.72 0.84
C ASN A 183 -18.99 8.36 1.57
N GLY A 184 -17.91 7.60 1.78
CA GLY A 184 -16.73 8.03 2.53
C GLY A 184 -16.87 7.88 4.05
N GLU A 185 -17.85 7.10 4.51
CA GLU A 185 -18.06 6.84 5.93
C GLU A 185 -17.20 5.65 6.39
N ILE A 186 -16.53 5.81 7.53
CA ILE A 186 -15.82 4.71 8.19
C ILE A 186 -16.89 3.76 8.77
N PRO A 187 -16.80 2.43 8.53
CA PRO A 187 -17.71 1.48 9.16
C PRO A 187 -17.71 1.61 10.68
N GLU A 188 -18.90 1.54 11.29
CA GLU A 188 -19.07 1.71 12.74
C GLU A 188 -18.18 0.75 13.53
N GLU A 189 -18.12 -0.52 13.11
CA GLU A 189 -17.29 -1.54 13.76
C GLU A 189 -15.79 -1.18 13.70
N SER A 190 -15.31 -0.61 12.59
CA SER A 190 -13.92 -0.13 12.47
C SER A 190 -13.63 0.99 13.47
N ALA A 191 -14.56 1.93 13.63
CA ALA A 191 -14.41 3.04 14.56
C ALA A 191 -14.43 2.56 16.03
N GLU A 192 -15.34 1.66 16.38
CA GLU A 192 -15.44 1.06 17.72
C GLU A 192 -14.14 0.34 18.10
N ILE A 193 -13.59 -0.47 17.21
CA ILE A 193 -12.32 -1.18 17.42
C ILE A 193 -11.18 -0.19 17.65
N LEU A 194 -11.04 0.84 16.80
CA LEU A 194 -9.97 1.84 16.94
C LEU A 194 -10.06 2.61 18.25
N ILE A 195 -11.27 2.99 18.68
CA ILE A 195 -11.48 3.69 19.94
C ILE A 195 -11.09 2.79 21.13
N ALA A 196 -11.50 1.52 21.11
CA ALA A 196 -11.15 0.56 22.16
C ALA A 196 -9.64 0.33 22.24
N VAL A 197 -8.96 0.11 21.10
CA VAL A 197 -7.50 -0.02 21.06
C VAL A 197 -6.81 1.26 21.56
N GLY A 198 -7.31 2.43 21.17
CA GLY A 198 -6.80 3.72 21.65
C GLY A 198 -6.98 3.95 23.16
N GLN A 199 -7.91 3.26 23.82
CA GLN A 199 -8.04 3.26 25.28
C GLN A 199 -7.04 2.32 25.96
N MET A 200 -6.67 1.22 25.31
CA MET A 200 -5.66 0.26 25.82
C MET A 200 -4.23 0.82 25.75
N LEU A 201 -3.95 1.72 24.78
CA LEU A 201 -2.65 2.36 24.61
C LEU A 201 -2.31 3.45 25.64
N LYS A 202 -3.28 3.87 26.46
CA LYS A 202 -3.11 4.95 27.46
C LYS A 202 -2.62 4.42 28.80
#